data_AF-A0A954HAW5-F1
#
_entry.id   AF-A0A954HAW5-F1
#
_cell.length_a   1.000
_cell.length_b   1.000
_cell.length_c   1.000
_cell.angle_alpha   90.00
_cell.angle_beta   90.00
_cell.angle_gamma   90.00
#
_symmetry.space_group_name_H-M   'P 1'
#
loop_
_entity.id
_entity.type
_entity.pdbx_description
1 polymer ?
#
loop_
_entity_poly.entity_id
_entity_poly.type
_entity_poly.pdbx_seq_one_letter_code
_entity_poly.pdbx_strand_id
1 'polypeptide(L)'
;MNTTTVFKLSVYGFLAYCGCMLCVAQESLLPQGLLLVMIPVAYYLTERRNTAILPTWVANGLGLIAVFFSILEFNGIFVPYASLGNQYLEDLQIRAGTNLIVYLSCIVLFMEKRTSYYWGILVFGVLMVALGCMFTNSTEYSLLLILFLIVGIWTLITFMIYEAQLQHFQLNYQLSAAGAPQATDQKQNTKTAEPQSRFRQKSTVKGTIKLEEGSRWFTKRLLWGFLIMCLLTFLVSMIFYMFIPRAWVGNLRNLTTPANRRMETGFNDKVKLGGIGSLLSSSELVMEFDLKDQND
;
A
#
# COMPACT_ATOMS: atom_id res chain seq x y z
N MET A 1 22.28 -6.88 -17.81
CA MET A 1 20.88 -7.11 -17.37
C MET A 1 20.07 -5.90 -17.78
N ASN A 2 18.90 -6.07 -18.41
CA ASN A 2 18.09 -4.92 -18.85
C ASN A 2 17.62 -4.12 -17.63
N THR A 3 17.71 -2.78 -17.68
CA THR A 3 17.29 -1.87 -16.60
C THR A 3 15.83 -2.08 -16.21
N THR A 4 14.98 -2.41 -17.19
CA THR A 4 13.57 -2.74 -17.00
C THR A 4 13.37 -4.02 -16.19
N THR A 5 14.19 -5.05 -16.40
CA THR A 5 14.14 -6.30 -15.63
C THR A 5 14.58 -6.08 -14.18
N VAL A 6 15.65 -5.32 -13.97
CA VAL A 6 16.13 -4.96 -12.63
C VAL A 6 15.06 -4.19 -11.87
N PHE A 7 14.47 -3.18 -12.50
CA PHE A 7 13.38 -2.40 -11.92
C PHE A 7 12.18 -3.27 -11.51
N LYS A 8 11.69 -4.12 -12.42
CA LYS A 8 10.56 -5.01 -12.14
C LYS A 8 10.89 -5.97 -10.99
N LEU A 9 12.06 -6.59 -11.02
CA LEU A 9 12.50 -7.49 -9.96
C LEU A 9 12.57 -6.76 -8.60
N SER A 10 13.08 -5.53 -8.56
CA SER A 10 13.12 -4.72 -7.34
C SER A 10 11.72 -4.43 -6.79
N VAL A 11 10.76 -4.02 -7.62
CA VAL A 11 9.39 -3.70 -7.16
C VAL A 11 8.65 -4.93 -6.64
N TYR A 12 8.74 -6.04 -7.36
CA TYR A 12 8.12 -7.30 -6.92
C TYR A 12 8.80 -7.88 -5.67
N GLY A 13 10.13 -7.76 -5.58
CA GLY A 13 10.90 -8.14 -4.39
C GLY A 13 10.55 -7.27 -3.18
N PHE A 14 10.38 -5.96 -3.38
CA PHE A 14 9.91 -5.03 -2.34
C PHE A 14 8.52 -5.42 -1.82
N LEU A 15 7.56 -5.70 -2.71
CA LEU A 15 6.22 -6.11 -2.31
C LEU A 15 6.25 -7.46 -1.56
N ALA A 16 7.07 -8.42 -2.01
CA ALA A 16 7.22 -9.71 -1.32
C ALA A 16 7.79 -9.52 0.08
N TYR A 17 8.78 -8.65 0.22
CA TYR A 17 9.37 -8.30 1.51
C TYR A 17 8.34 -7.67 2.46
N CYS A 18 7.52 -6.73 1.96
CA CYS A 18 6.42 -6.15 2.73
C CYS A 18 5.39 -7.20 3.18
N GLY A 19 5.05 -8.13 2.29
CA GLY A 19 4.17 -9.27 2.60
C GLY A 19 4.74 -10.18 3.68
N CYS A 20 6.04 -10.50 3.61
CA CYS A 20 6.74 -11.26 4.65
C CYS A 20 6.69 -10.55 6.01
N MET A 21 6.99 -9.25 6.06
CA MET A 21 6.91 -8.48 7.31
C MET A 21 5.51 -8.52 7.90
N LEU A 22 4.48 -8.45 7.07
CA LEU A 22 3.09 -8.52 7.52
C LEU A 22 2.71 -9.90 8.06
N CYS A 23 3.19 -10.99 7.44
CA CYS A 23 3.03 -12.34 7.99
C CYS A 23 3.65 -12.47 9.39
N VAL A 24 4.86 -11.95 9.57
CA VAL A 24 5.56 -11.96 10.86
C VAL A 24 4.78 -11.14 11.90
N ALA A 25 4.25 -9.99 11.51
CA ALA A 25 3.51 -9.12 12.43
C ALA A 25 2.15 -9.68 12.86
N GLN A 26 1.45 -10.41 11.99
CA GLN A 26 0.10 -10.91 12.27
C GLN A 26 0.06 -12.33 12.85
N GLU A 27 1.21 -13.01 12.90
CA GLU A 27 1.35 -14.42 13.28
C GLU A 27 0.41 -15.37 12.52
N SER A 28 -0.15 -14.92 11.39
CA SER A 28 -1.10 -15.65 10.56
C SER A 28 -0.61 -15.74 9.13
N LEU A 29 -0.67 -16.96 8.58
CA LEU A 29 -0.23 -17.24 7.22
C LEU A 29 -1.27 -16.89 6.15
N LEU A 30 -2.53 -16.68 6.51
CA LEU A 30 -3.59 -16.35 5.55
C LEU A 30 -4.31 -15.08 5.98
N PRO A 31 -4.59 -14.14 5.06
CA PRO A 31 -4.37 -14.16 3.59
C PRO A 31 -2.97 -13.74 3.12
N GLN A 32 -2.05 -13.35 3.99
CA GLN A 32 -0.75 -12.74 3.63
C GLN A 32 0.19 -13.72 2.90
N GLY A 33 0.20 -14.99 3.29
CA GLY A 33 0.95 -16.04 2.61
C GLY A 33 0.43 -16.30 1.20
N LEU A 34 -0.85 -16.04 0.92
CA LEU A 34 -1.38 -16.11 -0.44
C LEU A 34 -0.75 -15.01 -1.30
N LEU A 35 -0.59 -13.79 -0.79
CA LEU A 35 0.13 -12.73 -1.51
C LEU A 35 1.57 -13.15 -1.84
N LEU A 36 2.27 -13.79 -0.90
CA LEU A 36 3.65 -14.25 -1.11
C LEU A 36 3.75 -15.25 -2.27
N VAL A 37 2.77 -16.16 -2.39
CA VAL A 37 2.69 -17.12 -3.51
C VAL A 37 2.25 -16.45 -4.81
N MET A 38 1.34 -15.48 -4.72
CA MET A 38 0.81 -14.79 -5.90
C MET A 38 1.83 -13.84 -6.55
N ILE A 39 2.81 -13.34 -5.82
CA ILE A 39 3.88 -12.48 -6.36
C ILE A 39 4.73 -13.15 -7.44
N PRO A 40 5.38 -14.31 -7.21
CA PRO A 40 6.14 -15.00 -8.25
C PRO A 40 5.24 -15.48 -9.40
N VAL A 41 4.00 -15.89 -9.09
CA VAL A 41 3.00 -16.27 -10.10
C VAL A 41 2.65 -15.09 -11.00
N ALA A 42 2.39 -13.91 -10.43
CA ALA A 42 2.11 -12.68 -11.17
C ALA A 42 3.32 -12.19 -11.97
N TYR A 43 4.53 -12.28 -11.39
CA TYR A 43 5.76 -11.97 -12.13
C TYR A 43 5.89 -12.89 -13.36
N TYR A 44 5.69 -14.20 -13.21
CA TYR A 44 5.81 -15.12 -14.35
C TYR A 44 4.69 -14.94 -15.38
N LEU A 45 3.43 -14.87 -14.94
CA LEU A 45 2.27 -14.85 -15.85
C LEU A 45 2.08 -13.50 -16.55
N THR A 46 2.20 -12.40 -15.80
CA THR A 46 1.92 -11.06 -16.32
C THR A 46 3.15 -10.48 -17.02
N GLU A 47 4.36 -10.69 -16.47
CA GLU A 47 5.57 -10.05 -17.00
C GLU A 47 6.25 -10.88 -18.09
N ARG A 48 6.35 -12.20 -17.92
CA ARG A 48 7.07 -13.06 -18.87
C ARG A 48 6.17 -13.59 -19.99
N ARG A 49 4.93 -13.94 -19.66
CA ARG A 49 3.99 -14.55 -20.61
C ARG A 49 2.96 -13.58 -21.20
N ASN A 50 2.74 -12.42 -20.58
CA ASN A 50 1.75 -11.42 -20.99
C ASN A 50 0.34 -12.01 -21.26
N THR A 51 0.01 -13.15 -20.62
CA THR A 51 -1.21 -13.91 -20.91
C THR A 51 -2.31 -13.62 -19.89
N ALA A 52 -1.92 -13.31 -18.65
CA ALA A 52 -2.84 -13.02 -17.55
C ALA A 52 -2.87 -11.51 -17.28
N ILE A 53 -3.44 -10.75 -18.22
CA ILE A 53 -3.78 -9.35 -18.02
C ILE A 53 -5.26 -9.30 -17.65
N LEU A 54 -5.57 -8.92 -16.42
CA LEU A 54 -6.95 -8.75 -16.00
C LEU A 54 -7.53 -7.50 -16.68
N PRO A 55 -8.66 -7.62 -17.40
CA PRO A 55 -9.30 -6.44 -17.95
C PRO A 55 -9.96 -5.64 -16.83
N THR A 56 -10.05 -4.31 -17.01
CA THR A 56 -10.44 -3.36 -15.95
C THR A 56 -11.79 -3.67 -15.31
N TRP A 57 -12.74 -4.19 -16.07
CA TRP A 57 -14.06 -4.57 -15.55
C TRP A 57 -13.99 -5.75 -14.58
N VAL A 58 -13.18 -6.76 -14.88
CA VAL A 58 -12.94 -7.90 -13.97
C VAL A 58 -12.19 -7.43 -12.71
N ALA A 59 -11.19 -6.56 -12.87
CA ALA A 59 -10.45 -6.00 -11.73
C ALA A 59 -11.35 -5.18 -10.79
N ASN A 60 -12.24 -4.33 -11.35
CA ASN A 60 -13.20 -3.56 -10.57
C ASN A 60 -14.21 -4.48 -9.86
N GLY A 61 -14.67 -5.55 -10.54
CA GLY A 61 -15.52 -6.57 -9.94
C GLY A 61 -14.84 -7.27 -8.76
N LEU A 62 -13.59 -7.72 -8.93
CA LEU A 62 -12.80 -8.30 -7.85
C LEU A 62 -12.56 -7.30 -6.71
N GLY A 63 -12.36 -6.01 -7.02
CA GLY A 63 -12.21 -4.96 -6.02
C GLY A 63 -13.46 -4.78 -5.16
N LEU A 64 -14.64 -4.75 -5.79
CA LEU A 64 -15.92 -4.71 -5.07
C LEU A 64 -16.13 -5.96 -4.20
N ILE A 65 -15.78 -7.13 -4.72
CA ILE A 65 -15.84 -8.38 -3.97
C ILE A 65 -14.89 -8.33 -2.76
N ALA A 66 -13.66 -7.84 -2.94
CA ALA A 66 -12.69 -7.69 -1.85
C ALA A 66 -13.19 -6.72 -0.75
N VAL A 67 -13.78 -5.59 -1.14
CA VAL A 67 -14.41 -4.65 -0.20
C VAL A 67 -15.59 -5.31 0.52
N PHE A 68 -16.44 -6.03 -0.21
CA PHE A 68 -17.56 -6.74 0.39
C PHE A 68 -17.09 -7.79 1.42
N PHE A 69 -16.08 -8.59 1.08
CA PHE A 69 -15.48 -9.53 2.03
C PHE A 69 -14.87 -8.82 3.24
N SER A 70 -14.18 -7.70 3.04
CA SER A 70 -13.63 -6.91 4.15
C SER A 70 -14.72 -6.34 5.07
N ILE A 71 -15.86 -5.94 4.53
CA ILE A 71 -17.02 -5.49 5.32
C ILE A 71 -17.62 -6.66 6.12
N LEU A 72 -17.76 -7.84 5.52
CA LEU A 72 -18.23 -9.03 6.23
C LEU A 72 -17.27 -9.45 7.35
N GLU A 73 -15.97 -9.35 7.10
CA GLU A 73 -14.92 -9.60 8.09
C GLU A 73 -14.95 -8.57 9.21
N PHE A 74 -15.09 -7.29 8.88
CA PHE A 74 -15.21 -6.19 9.85
C PHE A 74 -16.41 -6.37 10.78
N ASN A 75 -17.53 -6.87 10.26
CA ASN A 75 -18.73 -7.16 11.04
C ASN A 75 -18.67 -8.50 11.80
N GLY A 76 -17.60 -9.28 11.65
CA GLY A 76 -17.45 -10.59 12.26
C GLY A 76 -18.42 -11.66 11.74
N ILE A 77 -19.14 -11.38 10.65
CA ILE A 77 -20.11 -12.30 10.04
C ILE A 77 -19.38 -13.46 9.34
N PHE A 78 -18.23 -13.15 8.73
CA PHE A 78 -17.43 -14.09 7.99
C PHE A 78 -15.96 -13.92 8.34
N VAL A 79 -15.40 -14.85 9.10
CA VAL A 79 -13.97 -14.92 9.38
C VAL A 79 -13.44 -16.16 8.66
N PRO A 80 -12.90 -16.00 7.44
CA PRO A 80 -12.61 -17.14 6.57
C PRO A 80 -11.54 -18.10 7.15
N TYR A 81 -10.74 -17.63 8.10
CA TYR A 81 -9.64 -18.40 8.68
C TYR A 81 -9.54 -18.10 10.19
N ALA A 82 -10.56 -18.49 10.94
CA ALA A 82 -10.52 -18.51 12.40
C ALA A 82 -9.58 -19.65 12.86
N SER A 83 -8.27 -19.40 12.90
CA SER A 83 -7.34 -20.26 13.63
C SER A 83 -7.58 -20.07 15.13
N LEU A 84 -8.35 -20.99 15.71
CA LEU A 84 -8.47 -21.36 17.13
C LEU A 84 -8.13 -20.26 18.16
N GLY A 85 -9.12 -19.43 18.53
CA GLY A 85 -9.02 -18.66 19.78
C GLY A 85 -10.04 -17.53 19.89
N ASN A 86 -10.88 -17.59 20.93
CA ASN A 86 -11.81 -16.51 21.30
C ASN A 86 -11.12 -15.20 21.73
N GLN A 87 -9.78 -15.17 21.82
CA GLN A 87 -8.99 -14.02 22.29
C GLN A 87 -8.74 -12.94 21.21
N TYR A 88 -9.05 -13.19 19.94
CA TYR A 88 -8.69 -12.30 18.82
C TYR A 88 -9.83 -11.41 18.31
N LEU A 89 -10.96 -11.36 19.01
CA LEU A 89 -12.11 -10.54 18.59
C LEU A 89 -11.90 -9.03 18.80
N GLU A 90 -10.93 -8.62 19.62
CA GLU A 90 -10.73 -7.20 19.95
C GLU A 90 -10.03 -6.40 18.83
N ASP A 91 -9.27 -7.06 17.94
CA ASP A 91 -8.52 -6.42 16.84
C ASP A 91 -9.12 -6.67 15.44
N LEU A 92 -10.38 -7.11 15.38
CA LEU A 92 -11.05 -7.51 14.13
C LEU A 92 -11.02 -6.41 13.06
N GLN A 93 -11.15 -5.15 13.46
CA GLN A 93 -11.24 -4.01 12.54
C GLN A 93 -9.92 -3.74 11.83
N ILE A 94 -8.82 -3.77 12.57
CA ILE A 94 -7.47 -3.52 12.01
C ILE A 94 -7.09 -4.71 11.12
N ARG A 95 -7.43 -5.94 11.53
CA ARG A 95 -7.24 -7.15 10.73
C ARG A 95 -8.01 -7.11 9.40
N ALA A 96 -9.29 -6.74 9.42
CA ALA A 96 -10.11 -6.62 8.21
C ALA A 96 -9.57 -5.57 7.23
N GLY A 97 -9.10 -4.41 7.73
CA GLY A 97 -8.46 -3.38 6.91
C GLY A 97 -7.14 -3.87 6.27
N THR A 98 -6.40 -4.68 7.01
CA THR A 98 -5.15 -5.27 6.52
C THR A 98 -5.39 -6.31 5.43
N ASN A 99 -6.38 -7.18 5.65
CA ASN A 99 -6.78 -8.18 4.66
C ASN A 99 -7.30 -7.54 3.38
N LEU A 100 -8.03 -6.41 3.47
CA LEU A 100 -8.43 -5.63 2.31
C LEU A 100 -7.23 -5.18 1.46
N ILE A 101 -6.17 -4.66 2.09
CA ILE A 101 -4.98 -4.19 1.37
C ILE A 101 -4.24 -5.36 0.71
N VAL A 102 -4.20 -6.52 1.36
CA VAL A 102 -3.67 -7.74 0.78
C VAL A 102 -4.46 -8.15 -0.46
N TYR A 103 -5.81 -8.15 -0.39
CA TYR A 103 -6.66 -8.46 -1.54
C TYR A 103 -6.48 -7.47 -2.69
N LEU A 104 -6.46 -6.16 -2.40
CA LEU A 104 -6.24 -5.13 -3.42
C LEU A 104 -4.86 -5.28 -4.08
N SER A 105 -3.83 -5.62 -3.30
CA SER A 105 -2.49 -5.84 -3.84
C SER A 105 -2.41 -7.07 -4.74
N CYS A 106 -3.11 -8.16 -4.36
CA CYS A 106 -3.29 -9.32 -5.23
C CYS A 106 -3.96 -8.93 -6.55
N ILE A 107 -5.00 -8.10 -6.54
CA ILE A 107 -5.70 -7.68 -7.76
C ILE A 107 -4.78 -6.83 -8.65
N VAL A 108 -4.14 -5.82 -8.07
CA VAL A 108 -3.27 -4.88 -8.81
C VAL A 108 -2.07 -5.58 -9.45
N LEU A 109 -1.59 -6.69 -8.88
CA LEU A 109 -0.51 -7.48 -9.46
C LEU A 109 -0.83 -8.03 -10.86
N PHE A 110 -2.11 -8.32 -11.16
CA PHE A 110 -2.57 -8.87 -12.45
C PHE A 110 -3.15 -7.83 -13.42
N MET A 111 -3.23 -6.56 -13.03
CA MET A 111 -3.70 -5.49 -13.92
C MET A 111 -2.65 -5.14 -14.99
N GLU A 112 -3.11 -4.53 -16.10
CA GLU A 112 -2.24 -3.99 -17.13
C GLU A 112 -1.26 -2.96 -16.54
N LYS A 113 0.04 -3.23 -16.64
CA LYS A 113 1.08 -2.46 -15.94
C LYS A 113 1.40 -1.13 -16.62
N ARG A 114 0.60 -0.11 -16.33
CA ARG A 114 0.92 1.31 -16.55
C ARG A 114 1.86 1.85 -15.45
N THR A 115 2.62 2.89 -15.76
CA THR A 115 3.55 3.56 -14.82
C THR A 115 2.89 3.93 -13.49
N SER A 116 1.63 4.40 -13.54
CA SER A 116 0.85 4.75 -12.33
C SER A 116 0.55 3.57 -11.41
N TYR A 117 0.45 2.35 -11.91
CA TYR A 117 0.19 1.18 -11.07
C TYR A 117 1.42 0.72 -10.30
N TYR A 118 2.64 0.95 -10.80
CA TYR A 118 3.86 0.69 -10.04
C TYR A 118 3.97 1.59 -8.81
N TRP A 119 3.58 2.86 -8.93
CA TRP A 119 3.42 3.75 -7.78
C TRP A 119 2.42 3.18 -6.78
N GLY A 120 1.27 2.69 -7.25
CA GLY A 120 0.27 2.03 -6.41
C GLY A 120 0.84 0.82 -5.64
N ILE A 121 1.61 -0.04 -6.30
CA ILE A 121 2.25 -1.20 -5.65
C ILE A 121 3.21 -0.77 -4.54
N LEU A 122 4.01 0.27 -4.75
CA LEU A 122 4.89 0.80 -3.71
C LEU A 122 4.10 1.36 -2.53
N VAL A 123 3.03 2.12 -2.79
CA VAL A 123 2.14 2.66 -1.75
C VAL A 123 1.50 1.54 -0.95
N PHE A 124 1.01 0.47 -1.60
CA PHE A 124 0.45 -0.68 -0.90
C PHE A 124 1.50 -1.41 -0.05
N GLY A 125 2.73 -1.58 -0.54
CA GLY A 125 3.81 -2.17 0.24
C GLY A 125 4.12 -1.37 1.52
N VAL A 126 4.23 -0.04 1.40
CA VAL A 126 4.43 0.85 2.55
C VAL A 126 3.26 0.74 3.53
N LEU A 127 2.02 0.72 3.03
CA LEU A 127 0.82 0.62 3.84
C LEU A 127 0.73 -0.73 4.59
N MET A 128 1.15 -1.83 3.97
CA MET A 128 1.26 -3.13 4.63
C MET A 128 2.24 -3.08 5.80
N VAL A 129 3.43 -2.51 5.60
CA VAL A 129 4.43 -2.41 6.67
C VAL A 129 3.93 -1.51 7.81
N ALA A 130 3.27 -0.40 7.48
CA ALA A 130 2.66 0.49 8.46
C ALA A 130 1.60 -0.24 9.32
N LEU A 131 0.78 -1.08 8.71
CA LEU A 131 -0.18 -1.92 9.44
C LEU A 131 0.51 -3.01 10.25
N GLY A 132 1.59 -3.61 9.73
CA GLY A 132 2.41 -4.55 10.48
C GLY A 132 2.94 -3.93 11.78
N CYS A 133 3.39 -2.68 11.75
CA CYS A 133 3.80 -1.95 12.96
C CYS A 133 2.68 -1.81 14.01
N MET A 134 1.41 -1.86 13.60
CA MET A 134 0.28 -1.74 14.54
C MET A 134 -0.02 -3.05 15.27
N PHE A 135 0.37 -4.20 14.71
CA PHE A 135 0.09 -5.51 15.31
C PHE A 135 1.19 -6.01 16.25
N THR A 136 2.42 -5.50 16.11
CA THR A 136 3.58 -6.03 16.84
C THR A 136 4.30 -4.96 17.64
N ASN A 137 4.70 -5.34 18.85
CA ASN A 137 5.60 -4.58 19.72
C ASN A 137 6.97 -5.26 19.85
N SER A 138 7.28 -6.26 19.01
CA SER A 138 8.50 -7.04 19.13
C SER A 138 9.74 -6.28 18.63
N THR A 139 10.87 -6.47 19.32
CA THR A 139 12.15 -5.84 18.94
C THR A 139 12.67 -6.37 17.59
N GLU A 140 12.39 -7.63 17.27
CA GLU A 140 12.79 -8.28 16.02
C GLU A 140 12.21 -7.56 14.80
N TYR A 141 10.98 -7.04 14.93
CA TYR A 141 10.33 -6.28 13.86
C TYR A 141 11.05 -4.96 13.54
N SER A 142 11.70 -4.33 14.53
CA SER A 142 12.51 -3.13 14.31
C SER A 142 13.72 -3.37 13.40
N LEU A 143 14.35 -4.55 13.47
CA LEU A 143 15.43 -4.92 12.56
C LEU A 143 14.92 -5.09 11.13
N LEU A 144 13.75 -5.71 10.97
CA LEU A 144 13.08 -5.82 9.67
C LEU A 144 12.73 -4.44 9.10
N LEU A 145 12.42 -3.43 9.93
CA LEU A 145 12.19 -2.06 9.47
C LEU A 145 13.46 -1.38 8.95
N ILE A 146 14.63 -1.66 9.53
CA ILE A 146 15.90 -1.14 9.01
C ILE A 146 16.15 -1.72 7.62
N LEU A 147 15.96 -3.04 7.45
CA LEU A 147 16.10 -3.69 6.16
C LEU A 147 15.03 -3.20 5.16
N PHE A 148 13.80 -2.95 5.61
CA PHE A 148 12.75 -2.32 4.81
C PHE A 148 13.20 -0.99 4.21
N LEU A 149 13.82 -0.12 5.02
CA LEU A 149 14.31 1.17 4.53
C LEU A 149 15.38 1.00 3.45
N ILE A 150 16.32 0.06 3.64
CA ILE A 150 17.37 -0.21 2.65
C ILE A 150 16.75 -0.70 1.33
N VAL A 151 15.85 -1.68 1.39
CA VAL A 151 15.18 -2.23 0.20
C VAL A 151 14.26 -1.19 -0.45
N GLY A 152 13.57 -0.37 0.34
CA GLY A 152 12.71 0.71 -0.13
C GLY A 152 13.49 1.81 -0.85
N ILE A 153 14.61 2.26 -0.28
CA ILE A 153 15.51 3.25 -0.90
C ILE A 153 16.05 2.69 -2.22
N TRP A 154 16.53 1.45 -2.23
CA TRP A 154 16.99 0.79 -3.46
C TRP A 154 15.90 0.77 -4.53
N THR A 155 14.68 0.38 -4.16
CA THR A 155 13.55 0.30 -5.07
C THR A 155 13.18 1.67 -5.63
N LEU A 156 13.13 2.71 -4.79
CA LEU A 156 12.88 4.09 -5.22
C LEU A 156 13.96 4.63 -6.17
N ILE A 157 15.25 4.34 -5.92
CA ILE A 157 16.32 4.73 -6.84
C ILE A 157 16.11 4.08 -8.21
N THR A 158 15.84 2.76 -8.24
CA THR A 158 15.57 2.06 -9.51
C THR A 158 14.31 2.57 -10.21
N PHE A 159 13.29 2.96 -9.44
CA PHE A 159 12.05 3.53 -9.94
C PHE A 159 12.30 4.90 -10.60
N MET A 160 13.07 5.79 -9.96
CA MET A 160 13.41 7.11 -10.50
C MET A 160 14.22 7.01 -11.80
N ILE A 161 15.16 6.06 -11.87
CA ILE A 161 15.92 5.80 -13.11
C ILE A 161 14.99 5.33 -14.22
N TYR A 162 14.07 4.40 -13.93
CA TYR A 162 13.10 3.89 -14.89
C TYR A 162 12.18 5.00 -15.40
N GLU A 163 11.68 5.86 -14.52
CA GLU A 163 10.82 6.98 -14.89
C GLU A 163 11.57 8.01 -15.76
N ALA A 164 12.81 8.35 -15.40
CA ALA A 164 13.65 9.26 -16.18
C ALA A 164 13.85 8.74 -17.62
N GLN A 165 14.10 7.44 -17.78
CA GLN A 165 14.22 6.83 -19.12
C GLN A 165 12.93 6.96 -19.95
N LEU A 166 11.78 6.76 -19.31
CA LEU A 166 10.48 6.86 -19.99
C LEU A 166 10.17 8.30 -20.43
N GLN A 167 10.46 9.28 -19.58
CA GLN A 167 10.27 10.70 -19.90
C GLN A 167 11.17 11.14 -21.07
N HIS A 168 12.44 10.71 -21.08
CA HIS A 168 13.36 11.01 -22.19
C HIS A 168 12.88 10.42 -23.52
N PHE A 169 12.34 9.20 -23.51
CA PHE A 169 11.81 8.58 -24.72
C PHE A 169 10.60 9.34 -25.28
N GLN A 170 9.67 9.76 -24.41
CA GLN A 170 8.49 10.54 -24.80
C GLN A 170 8.86 11.90 -25.39
N LEU A 171 9.81 12.61 -24.78
CA LEU A 171 10.30 13.90 -25.27
C LEU A 171 10.93 13.75 -26.67
N ASN A 172 11.75 12.71 -26.87
CA ASN A 172 12.39 12.44 -28.15
C ASN A 172 11.36 12.12 -29.24
N TYR A 173 10.32 11.35 -28.92
CA TYR A 173 9.24 11.07 -29.87
C TYR A 173 8.49 12.35 -30.28
N GLN A 174 8.16 13.23 -29.33
CA GLN A 174 7.51 14.51 -29.63
C GLN A 174 8.37 15.43 -30.48
N LEU A 175 9.68 15.50 -30.23
CA LEU A 175 10.63 16.28 -31.02
C LEU A 175 10.82 15.71 -32.44
N SER A 176 10.81 14.39 -32.59
CA SER A 176 10.87 13.73 -33.90
C SER A 176 9.57 13.89 -34.69
N ALA A 177 8.41 13.85 -34.02
CA ALA A 177 7.11 14.08 -34.66
C ALA A 177 6.89 15.56 -35.05
N ALA A 178 7.35 16.51 -34.23
CA ALA A 178 7.32 17.94 -34.55
C ALA A 178 8.38 18.37 -35.58
N GLY A 179 9.40 17.52 -35.79
CA GLY A 179 10.49 17.75 -36.75
C GLY A 179 10.28 17.10 -38.12
N ALA A 180 9.15 16.42 -38.37
CA ALA A 180 8.82 15.89 -39.68
C ALA A 180 8.20 17.01 -40.55
N PRO A 181 8.93 17.59 -41.52
CA PRO A 181 8.28 18.41 -42.54
C PRO A 181 7.29 17.50 -43.28
N GLN A 182 6.04 17.94 -43.35
CA GLN A 182 5.10 17.45 -44.35
C GLN A 182 5.76 17.65 -45.72
N ALA A 183 6.39 16.60 -46.23
CA ALA A 183 6.68 16.49 -47.65
C ALA A 183 5.33 16.23 -48.35
N THR A 184 4.54 17.29 -48.44
CA THR A 184 3.45 17.36 -49.42
C THR A 184 4.12 17.34 -50.79
N ASP A 185 3.83 16.27 -51.53
CA ASP A 185 4.38 15.99 -52.84
C ASP A 185 4.44 17.21 -53.76
N GLN A 186 5.63 17.37 -54.33
CA GLN A 186 5.94 18.25 -55.43
C GLN A 186 5.09 17.90 -56.65
N LYS A 187 4.23 18.82 -57.09
CA LYS A 187 3.92 18.94 -58.51
C LYS A 187 5.00 19.81 -59.16
N GLN A 188 5.79 19.14 -60.00
CA GLN A 188 6.78 19.70 -60.92
C GLN A 188 6.36 21.06 -61.52
N ASN A 189 7.26 22.03 -61.43
CA ASN A 189 7.54 22.88 -62.57
C ASN A 189 9.00 23.32 -62.56
N THR A 190 9.70 22.84 -63.59
CA THR A 190 11.05 23.18 -64.02
C THR A 190 11.23 24.68 -64.23
N LYS A 191 12.31 25.25 -63.67
CA LYS A 191 13.23 26.16 -64.37
C LYS A 191 14.49 26.46 -63.51
N THR A 192 15.59 25.88 -63.98
CA THR A 192 16.93 26.46 -64.18
C THR A 192 17.68 27.20 -63.04
N ALA A 193 18.85 26.61 -62.74
CA ALA A 193 20.13 27.20 -62.30
C ALA A 193 20.29 27.76 -60.87
N GLU A 194 21.02 27.01 -60.03
CA GLU A 194 22.29 27.43 -59.39
C GLU A 194 22.94 26.24 -58.64
N PRO A 195 24.25 25.99 -58.75
CA PRO A 195 24.93 24.95 -57.96
C PRO A 195 25.29 25.50 -56.59
N GLN A 196 24.31 25.64 -55.70
CA GLN A 196 24.59 26.06 -54.32
C GLN A 196 25.20 24.89 -53.53
N SER A 197 26.49 25.07 -53.25
CA SER A 197 27.40 24.26 -52.44
C SER A 197 26.73 23.41 -51.34
N ARG A 198 26.79 22.09 -51.51
CA ARG A 198 26.52 21.10 -50.44
C ARG A 198 27.47 21.20 -49.23
N PHE A 199 28.50 22.05 -49.29
CA PHE A 199 29.51 22.23 -48.24
C PHE A 199 29.21 23.33 -47.21
N ARG A 200 28.02 23.95 -47.26
CA ARG A 200 27.60 24.99 -46.30
C ARG A 200 26.39 24.61 -45.46
N GLN A 201 26.14 23.33 -45.26
CA GLN A 201 25.29 22.91 -44.15
C GLN A 201 26.05 23.19 -42.85
N LYS A 202 25.72 24.29 -42.17
CA LYS A 202 26.04 24.48 -40.76
C LYS A 202 25.50 23.26 -40.02
N SER A 203 26.38 22.32 -39.72
CA SER A 203 26.18 21.25 -38.75
C SER A 203 25.88 21.92 -37.41
N THR A 204 24.61 22.25 -37.19
CA THR A 204 24.11 22.64 -35.88
C THR A 204 24.07 21.34 -35.10
N VAL A 205 25.13 21.07 -34.35
CA VAL A 205 25.18 19.99 -33.37
C VAL A 205 24.09 20.30 -32.35
N LYS A 206 22.89 19.77 -32.59
CA LYS A 206 21.76 19.73 -31.66
C LYS A 206 22.00 18.55 -30.70
N GLY A 207 23.18 18.57 -30.10
CA GLY A 207 23.76 17.53 -29.26
C GLY A 207 24.49 18.18 -28.11
N THR A 208 23.82 19.12 -27.45
CA THR A 208 24.24 19.56 -26.13
C THR A 208 23.15 19.06 -25.22
N ILE A 209 23.47 18.00 -24.47
CA ILE A 209 22.87 17.77 -23.17
C ILE A 209 23.12 19.08 -22.42
N LYS A 210 22.16 20.02 -22.52
CA LYS A 210 22.09 21.14 -21.60
C LYS A 210 21.74 20.49 -20.27
N LEU A 211 22.76 20.13 -19.48
CA LEU A 211 22.61 20.18 -18.03
C LEU A 211 22.18 21.62 -17.76
N GLU A 212 20.88 21.79 -17.57
CA GLU A 212 20.27 23.08 -17.28
C GLU A 212 20.68 23.47 -15.86
N GLU A 213 21.89 24.01 -15.72
CA GLU A 213 22.38 24.76 -14.56
C GLU A 213 21.47 26.00 -14.39
N GLY A 214 20.29 25.79 -13.80
CA GLY A 214 19.30 26.86 -13.66
C GLY A 214 17.91 26.46 -13.17
N SER A 215 17.64 25.17 -12.91
CA SER A 215 16.29 24.66 -12.60
C SER A 215 15.72 25.05 -11.22
N ARG A 216 16.19 26.13 -10.59
CA ARG A 216 15.60 26.70 -9.35
C ARG A 216 14.12 27.06 -9.50
N TRP A 217 13.62 27.28 -10.72
CA TRP A 217 12.21 27.60 -10.97
C TRP A 217 11.32 26.36 -11.04
N PHE A 218 11.84 25.24 -11.56
CA PHE A 218 11.11 23.96 -11.62
C PHE A 218 10.96 23.36 -10.20
N THR A 219 11.97 23.53 -9.34
CA THR A 219 11.88 23.09 -7.95
C THR A 219 10.88 23.89 -7.14
N LYS A 220 10.72 25.20 -7.36
CA LYS A 220 9.82 26.01 -6.52
C LYS A 220 8.35 25.66 -6.72
N ARG A 221 7.89 25.50 -7.97
CA ARG A 221 6.49 25.13 -8.26
C ARG A 221 6.19 23.70 -7.81
N LEU A 222 7.14 22.78 -8.00
CA LEU A 222 7.02 21.40 -7.55
C LEU A 222 7.05 21.29 -6.02
N LEU A 223 7.95 22.01 -5.36
CA LEU A 223 8.05 22.07 -3.89
C LEU A 223 6.79 22.70 -3.29
N TRP A 224 6.25 23.76 -3.90
CA TRP A 224 4.99 24.36 -3.44
C TRP A 224 3.83 23.38 -3.64
N GLY A 225 3.77 22.70 -4.79
CA GLY A 225 2.78 21.65 -5.04
C GLY A 225 2.87 20.49 -4.03
N PHE A 226 4.08 20.04 -3.73
CA PHE A 226 4.35 19.01 -2.72
C PHE A 226 3.95 19.49 -1.31
N LEU A 227 4.31 20.71 -0.95
CA LEU A 227 4.02 21.30 0.36
C LEU A 227 2.52 21.53 0.57
N ILE A 228 1.79 22.00 -0.46
CA ILE A 228 0.33 22.03 -0.44
C ILE A 228 -0.22 20.62 -0.26
N MET A 229 0.23 19.64 -1.05
CA MET A 229 -0.27 18.27 -0.97
C MET A 229 -0.03 17.66 0.40
N CYS A 230 1.13 17.88 1.01
CA CYS A 230 1.41 17.48 2.38
C CYS A 230 0.46 18.17 3.38
N LEU A 231 0.25 19.49 3.25
CA LEU A 231 -0.65 20.24 4.11
C LEU A 231 -2.11 19.75 3.99
N LEU A 232 -2.57 19.51 2.75
CA LEU A 232 -3.91 19.02 2.46
C LEU A 232 -4.11 17.61 2.99
N THR A 233 -3.12 16.73 2.78
CA THR A 233 -3.15 15.36 3.31
C THR A 233 -3.16 15.37 4.83
N PHE A 234 -2.38 16.26 5.46
CA PHE A 234 -2.37 16.44 6.91
C PHE A 234 -3.72 16.94 7.44
N LEU A 235 -4.31 17.96 6.81
CA LEU A 235 -5.62 18.50 7.16
C LEU A 235 -6.72 17.43 7.03
N VAL A 236 -6.72 16.70 5.92
CA VAL A 236 -7.65 15.59 5.71
C VAL A 236 -7.46 14.53 6.78
N SER A 237 -6.22 14.10 7.05
CA SER A 237 -5.93 13.13 8.11
C SER A 237 -6.39 13.62 9.50
N MET A 238 -6.22 14.91 9.80
CA MET A 238 -6.65 15.51 11.06
C MET A 238 -8.18 15.54 11.19
N ILE A 239 -8.88 15.88 10.10
CA ILE A 239 -10.35 15.82 10.01
C ILE A 239 -10.80 14.37 10.22
N PHE A 240 -10.27 13.41 9.47
CA PHE A 240 -10.61 11.99 9.64
C PHE A 240 -10.32 11.50 11.06
N TYR A 241 -9.21 11.89 11.68
CA TYR A 241 -8.91 11.53 13.06
C TYR A 241 -9.93 12.11 14.06
N MET A 242 -10.40 13.33 13.83
CA MET A 242 -11.40 13.99 14.68
C MET A 242 -12.80 13.41 14.47
N PHE A 243 -13.14 13.06 13.24
CA PHE A 243 -14.48 12.58 12.87
C PHE A 243 -14.66 11.06 12.92
N ILE A 244 -13.59 10.27 12.81
CA ILE A 244 -13.64 8.83 13.14
C ILE A 244 -13.69 8.75 14.66
N PRO A 245 -14.86 8.48 15.27
CA PRO A 245 -14.95 8.42 16.71
C PRO A 245 -14.27 7.11 17.12
N ARG A 246 -13.04 7.20 17.62
CA ARG A 246 -12.33 6.05 18.24
C ARG A 246 -13.16 5.34 19.33
N ALA A 247 -14.23 5.97 19.82
CA ALA A 247 -15.16 5.43 20.81
C ALA A 247 -16.26 4.49 20.23
N TRP A 248 -16.49 4.45 18.91
CA TRP A 248 -17.54 3.56 18.34
C TRP A 248 -17.21 2.07 18.44
N VAL A 249 -15.92 1.71 18.56
CA VAL A 249 -15.46 0.33 18.80
C VAL A 249 -15.97 -0.23 20.13
N GLY A 250 -16.20 0.62 21.14
CA GLY A 250 -16.75 0.19 22.43
C GLY A 250 -18.28 0.15 22.49
N ASN A 251 -18.98 0.97 21.70
CA ASN A 251 -20.41 1.25 21.94
C ASN A 251 -21.39 0.43 21.07
N LEU A 252 -20.99 -0.04 19.88
CA LEU A 252 -21.85 -0.96 19.09
C LEU A 252 -21.91 -2.38 19.64
N ARG A 253 -20.90 -2.80 20.40
CA ARG A 253 -20.87 -4.10 21.10
C ARG A 253 -21.96 -4.19 22.18
N ASN A 254 -22.39 -3.03 22.71
CA ASN A 254 -23.43 -2.94 23.73
C ASN A 254 -24.87 -3.02 23.18
N LEU A 255 -25.04 -2.97 21.85
CA LEU A 255 -26.37 -2.96 21.22
C LEU A 255 -26.79 -4.31 20.61
N THR A 256 -25.85 -5.24 20.41
CA THR A 256 -26.09 -6.50 19.66
C THR A 256 -25.80 -7.77 20.45
N THR A 257 -25.29 -7.68 21.68
CA THR A 257 -25.12 -8.84 22.54
C THR A 257 -26.32 -8.94 23.48
N PRO A 258 -27.23 -9.94 23.37
CA PRO A 258 -28.12 -10.26 24.48
C PRO A 258 -27.21 -10.56 25.66
N ALA A 259 -27.39 -9.80 26.73
CA ALA A 259 -26.54 -9.77 27.90
C ALA A 259 -26.44 -11.16 28.56
N ASN A 260 -25.55 -12.01 28.07
CA ASN A 260 -25.05 -13.13 28.83
C ASN A 260 -24.04 -12.54 29.82
N ARG A 261 -24.59 -11.94 30.87
CA ARG A 261 -23.87 -11.47 32.05
C ARG A 261 -23.26 -12.69 32.73
N ARG A 262 -22.15 -13.19 32.21
CA ARG A 262 -21.13 -13.77 33.09
C ARG A 262 -20.44 -12.57 33.72
N MET A 263 -20.98 -12.17 34.88
CA MET A 263 -20.34 -11.25 35.78
C MET A 263 -19.07 -11.95 36.25
N GLU A 264 -17.92 -11.56 35.70
CA GLU A 264 -16.64 -11.88 36.32
C GLU A 264 -16.45 -10.91 37.48
N THR A 265 -16.92 -11.29 38.65
CA THR A 265 -16.46 -10.71 39.92
C THR A 265 -15.10 -11.35 40.22
N GLY A 266 -14.03 -10.58 40.03
CA GLY A 266 -12.66 -11.06 40.23
C GLY A 266 -11.70 -9.90 40.46
N PHE A 267 -10.61 -10.17 41.17
CA PHE A 267 -9.57 -9.17 41.42
C PHE A 267 -8.86 -8.83 40.10
N ASN A 268 -8.88 -7.55 39.72
CA ASN A 268 -8.18 -7.04 38.56
C ASN A 268 -6.91 -6.30 39.03
N ASP A 269 -5.76 -6.59 38.43
CA ASP A 269 -4.46 -5.99 38.76
C ASP A 269 -4.41 -4.45 38.56
N LYS A 270 -5.44 -3.85 37.94
CA LYS A 270 -5.56 -2.40 37.74
C LYS A 270 -6.89 -1.88 38.29
N VAL A 271 -6.87 -1.32 39.50
CA VAL A 271 -8.04 -0.68 40.12
C VAL A 271 -8.14 0.77 39.64
N LYS A 272 -9.16 1.08 38.82
CA LYS A 272 -9.52 2.47 38.49
C LYS A 272 -10.33 3.07 39.65
N LEU A 273 -9.95 4.25 40.15
CA LEU A 273 -10.55 4.86 41.36
C LEU A 273 -12.08 5.06 41.30
N GLY A 274 -12.68 5.11 40.11
CA GLY A 274 -14.15 5.19 39.95
C GLY A 274 -14.89 3.85 40.03
N GLY A 275 -14.21 2.70 40.02
CA GLY A 275 -14.82 1.37 40.02
C GLY A 275 -15.16 0.81 41.41
N ILE A 276 -14.61 1.41 42.47
CA ILE A 276 -14.75 0.92 43.85
C ILE A 276 -16.20 1.06 44.36
N GLY A 277 -16.93 2.10 43.95
CA GLY A 277 -18.34 2.29 44.32
C GLY A 277 -19.27 1.23 43.72
N SER A 278 -18.96 0.70 42.53
CA SER A 278 -19.75 -0.39 41.92
C SER A 278 -19.45 -1.74 42.56
N LEU A 279 -18.25 -1.94 43.12
CA LEU A 279 -17.89 -3.17 43.83
C LEU A 279 -18.50 -3.22 45.23
N LEU A 280 -18.60 -2.07 45.91
CA LEU A 280 -19.24 -1.95 47.23
C LEU A 280 -20.78 -2.02 47.19
N SER A 281 -21.40 -1.83 46.02
CA SER A 281 -22.86 -1.92 45.85
C SER A 281 -23.32 -3.28 45.31
N SER A 282 -22.38 -4.16 44.93
CA SER A 282 -22.72 -5.52 44.49
C SER A 282 -22.88 -6.43 45.71
N SER A 283 -24.05 -7.06 45.84
CA SER A 283 -24.33 -8.07 46.87
C SER A 283 -24.05 -9.51 46.37
N GLU A 284 -23.22 -9.65 45.33
CA GLU A 284 -22.87 -10.95 44.77
C GLU A 284 -21.90 -11.69 45.71
N LEU A 285 -22.23 -12.94 46.05
CA LEU A 285 -21.46 -13.77 46.97
C LEU A 285 -20.09 -14.10 46.36
N VAL A 286 -19.03 -13.51 46.90
CA VAL A 286 -17.66 -13.70 46.38
C VAL A 286 -17.00 -14.96 46.95
N MET A 287 -17.30 -15.29 48.21
CA MET A 287 -16.63 -16.39 48.90
C MET A 287 -17.45 -16.85 50.10
N GLU A 288 -17.70 -18.16 50.18
CA GLU A 288 -18.28 -18.84 51.33
C GLU A 288 -17.23 -19.80 51.87
N PHE A 289 -16.99 -19.74 53.19
CA PHE A 289 -16.06 -20.64 53.86
C PHE A 289 -16.84 -21.57 54.76
N ASP A 290 -16.70 -22.87 54.53
CA ASP A 290 -17.10 -23.91 55.48
C ASP A 290 -15.86 -24.35 56.26
N LEU A 291 -15.77 -23.92 57.52
CA LEU A 291 -14.67 -24.26 58.41
C LEU A 291 -15.07 -25.49 59.21
N LYS A 292 -14.57 -26.65 58.78
CA LYS A 292 -14.71 -27.89 59.53
C LYS A 292 -13.63 -27.95 60.61
N ASP A 293 -14.04 -27.81 61.86
CA ASP A 293 -13.15 -27.99 63.01
C ASP A 293 -12.72 -29.46 63.08
N GLN A 294 -11.42 -29.70 63.03
CA GLN A 294 -10.84 -31.04 63.17
C GLN A 294 -10.58 -31.28 64.65
N ASN A 295 -11.61 -31.70 65.37
CA ASN A 295 -11.44 -32.35 66.66
C ASN A 295 -12.08 -33.75 66.61
N ASP A 296 -11.21 -34.74 66.82
CA ASP A 296 -11.37 -36.21 66.95
C ASP A 296 -11.44 -37.07 65.68
#